data_AF-A0A135VQ90-F1
#
_entry.id   AF-A0A135VQ90-F1
#
_cell.length_a   1.000
_cell.length_b   1.000
_cell.length_c   1.000
_cell.angle_alpha   90.00
_cell.angle_beta   90.00
_cell.angle_gamma   90.00
#
_symmetry.space_group_name_H-M   'P 1'
#
loop_
_entity.id
_entity.type
_entity.pdbx_description
1 polymer ?
#
loop_
_entity_poly.entity_id
_entity_poly.type
_entity_poly.pdbx_seq_one_letter_code
_entity_poly.pdbx_strand_id
1 'polypeptide(L)' 'MVKVLSDTISKTRIRELIVTEPKTVAELLYELQLSHNHVVLVAGKRASLDYLIQENDKVVVLPLIAGG' A
#
# COMPACT_ATOMS: atom_id res chain seq x y z
N MET A 1 -0.62 -13.49 -0.42
CA MET A 1 -0.48 -13.13 1.02
C MET A 1 0.34 -11.83 1.14
N VAL A 2 0.28 -11.07 2.24
CA VAL A 2 1.12 -9.87 2.47
C VAL A 2 1.84 -9.96 3.80
N LYS A 3 3.11 -9.54 3.85
CA LYS A 3 3.90 -9.52 5.08
C LYS A 3 4.08 -8.08 5.54
N VAL A 4 3.46 -7.72 6.65
CA VAL A 4 3.61 -6.38 7.25
C VAL A 4 5.00 -6.27 7.87
N LEU A 5 5.78 -5.28 7.42
CA LEU A 5 7.11 -4.99 7.95
C LEU A 5 7.03 -4.06 9.16
N SER A 6 6.13 -3.06 9.10
CA SER A 6 5.91 -2.11 10.18
C SER A 6 4.52 -1.48 10.04
N ASP A 7 3.77 -1.41 11.14
CA ASP A 7 2.53 -0.64 11.28
C ASP A 7 2.77 0.38 12.39
N THR A 8 3.04 1.63 12.03
CA THR A 8 3.31 2.67 13.03
C THR A 8 1.99 3.20 13.59
N ILE A 9 1.73 2.94 14.87
CA ILE A 9 0.57 3.42 15.62
C ILE A 9 0.75 4.92 15.92
N SER A 10 0.55 5.75 14.91
CA SER A 10 0.35 7.19 15.05
C SER A 10 -0.90 7.57 14.25
N LYS A 11 -1.54 8.69 14.59
CA LYS A 11 -2.83 9.15 14.03
C LYS A 11 -2.91 9.10 12.49
N THR A 12 -1.78 9.05 11.80
CA THR A 12 -1.57 8.74 10.39
C THR A 12 -1.00 7.31 10.24
N ARG A 13 -1.85 6.29 10.02
CA ARG A 13 -1.41 4.90 9.82
C ARG A 13 -0.67 4.74 8.49
N ILE A 14 0.66 4.83 8.52
CA ILE A 14 1.52 4.45 7.39
C ILE A 14 1.79 2.95 7.51
N ARG A 15 1.52 2.21 6.44
CA ARG A 15 1.72 0.76 6.39
C ARG A 15 2.81 0.41 5.41
N GLU A 16 3.86 -0.23 5.90
CA GLU A 16 4.91 -0.81 5.06
C GLU A 16 4.73 -2.32 4.99
N LEU A 17 4.67 -2.86 3.78
CA LEU A 17 4.42 -4.27 3.53
C LEU A 17 5.24 -4.79 2.34
N ILE A 18 5.59 -6.08 2.42
CA ILE A 18 6.16 -6.85 1.33
C ILE A 18 5.06 -7.70 0.72
N VAL A 19 4.93 -7.62 -0.59
CA VAL A 19 4.01 -8.44 -1.37
C VAL A 19 4.66 -9.79 -1.65
N THR A 20 3.98 -10.90 -1.32
CA THR A 20 4.51 -12.26 -1.53
C THR A 20 3.95 -12.94 -2.79
N GLU A 21 3.00 -12.30 -3.47
CA GLU A 21 2.34 -12.81 -4.68
C GLU A 21 1.97 -11.62 -5.58
N PRO A 22 2.22 -11.69 -6.90
CA PRO A 22 1.90 -10.59 -7.80
C PRO A 22 0.42 -10.22 -7.74
N LYS A 23 0.14 -8.92 -7.58
CA LYS A 23 -1.22 -8.37 -7.53
C LYS A 23 -1.24 -6.91 -7.91
N THR A 24 -2.39 -6.41 -8.31
CA THR A 24 -2.59 -4.98 -8.55
C THR A 24 -2.66 -4.20 -7.26
N VAL A 25 -2.39 -2.89 -7.35
CA VAL A 25 -2.61 -1.97 -6.22
C VAL A 25 -4.07 -1.99 -5.76
N ALA A 26 -5.04 -2.11 -6.67
CA ALA A 26 -6.45 -2.23 -6.34
C ALA A 26 -6.74 -3.47 -5.48
N GLU A 27 -6.23 -4.64 -5.88
CA GLU A 27 -6.38 -5.88 -5.13
C GLU A 27 -5.70 -5.79 -3.76
N LEU A 28 -4.52 -5.18 -3.69
CA LEU A 28 -3.82 -4.96 -2.42
C LEU A 28 -4.64 -4.08 -1.47
N LEU A 29 -5.20 -2.97 -1.95
CA LEU A 29 -6.03 -2.08 -1.12
C LEU A 29 -7.30 -2.79 -0.66
N TYR A 30 -7.91 -3.59 -1.54
CA TYR A 30 -9.07 -4.41 -1.21
C TYR A 30 -8.76 -5.43 -0.10
N GLU A 31 -7.66 -6.17 -0.20
CA GLU A 31 -7.22 -7.12 0.84
C GLU A 31 -6.95 -6.44 2.19
N LEU A 32 -6.41 -5.23 2.16
CA LEU A 32 -6.14 -4.43 3.36
C LEU A 32 -7.38 -3.72 3.90
N GLN A 33 -8.53 -3.87 3.25
CA GLN A 33 -9.80 -3.17 3.55
C GLN A 33 -9.64 -1.65 3.57
N LEU A 34 -8.81 -1.12 2.66
CA LEU A 34 -8.55 0.30 2.50
C LEU A 34 -9.30 0.85 1.27
N SER A 35 -9.71 2.11 1.35
CA SER A 35 -10.37 2.77 0.22
C SER A 35 -9.37 3.08 -0.91
N HIS A 36 -9.85 3.17 -2.14
CA HIS A 36 -9.05 3.55 -3.32
C HIS A 36 -8.47 4.97 -3.26
N ASN A 37 -8.87 5.78 -2.28
CA ASN A 37 -8.37 7.13 -2.09
C ASN A 37 -7.00 7.17 -1.39
N HIS A 38 -6.50 6.02 -0.91
CA HIS A 38 -5.17 5.92 -0.32
C HIS A 38 -4.08 6.05 -1.39
N VAL A 39 -2.95 6.67 -1.03
CA VAL A 39 -1.80 6.76 -1.92
C VAL A 39 -0.89 5.57 -1.66
N VAL A 40 -0.60 4.80 -2.73
CA VAL A 40 0.29 3.65 -2.67
C VAL A 40 1.61 4.00 -3.37
N LEU A 41 2.71 3.77 -2.67
CA LEU A 41 4.06 3.92 -3.18
C LEU A 41 4.69 2.54 -3.37
N VAL A 42 5.20 2.28 -4.57
CA VAL A 42 6.00 1.09 -4.89
C VAL A 42 7.41 1.56 -5.22
N ALA A 43 8.43 1.03 -4.52
CA ALA A 43 9.82 1.47 -4.65
C ALA A 43 10.00 3.01 -4.55
N GLY A 44 9.21 3.67 -3.70
CA GLY A 44 9.25 5.12 -3.49
C GLY A 44 8.53 5.96 -4.55
N LYS A 45 7.89 5.35 -5.55
CA LYS A 45 7.11 6.05 -6.59
C LYS A 45 5.62 5.77 -6.43
N ARG A 46 4.77 6.77 -6.70
CA ARG A 46 3.32 6.59 -6.70
C ARG A 46 2.91 5.61 -7.79
N ALA A 47 2.14 4.60 -7.41
CA ALA A 47 1.58 3.61 -8.32
C ALA A 47 0.10 3.89 -8.58
N SER A 48 -0.36 3.58 -9.78
CA SER A 48 -1.78 3.61 -10.15
C SER A 48 -2.50 2.36 -9.66
N LEU A 49 -3.83 2.36 -9.62
CA LEU A 49 -4.63 1.23 -9.11
C LEU A 49 -4.45 -0.07 -9.92
N ASP A 50 -4.20 0.07 -11.22
CA ASP A 50 -3.93 -0.99 -12.19
C ASP A 50 -2.46 -1.40 -12.24
N TYR A 51 -1.57 -0.72 -11.51
CA TYR A 51 -0.16 -1.08 -11.45
C TYR A 51 0.02 -2.47 -10.84
N LEU A 52 0.73 -3.33 -11.56
CA LEU A 52 1.05 -4.68 -11.12
C LEU A 52 2.27 -4.65 -10.17
N ILE A 53 2.03 -4.94 -8.90
CA ILE A 53 3.05 -5.10 -7.88
C ILE A 53 3.64 -6.50 -8.03
N GLN A 54 4.97 -6.59 -8.09
CA GLN A 54 5.68 -7.86 -8.22
C GLN A 54 5.91 -8.51 -6.85
N GLU A 55 6.27 -9.78 -6.88
CA GLU A 55 6.72 -10.48 -5.69
C GLU A 55 7.98 -9.80 -5.11
N ASN A 56 8.02 -9.68 -3.77
CA ASN A 56 9.09 -9.05 -3.01
C ASN A 56 9.20 -7.53 -3.17
N ASP A 57 8.26 -6.89 -3.88
CA ASP A 57 8.20 -5.44 -3.93
C ASP A 57 7.89 -4.84 -2.55
N LYS A 58 8.63 -3.79 -2.21
CA LYS A 58 8.36 -2.96 -1.02
C LYS A 58 7.28 -1.95 -1.35
N VAL A 59 6.17 -2.07 -0.63
CA VAL A 59 5.00 -1.20 -0.79
C VAL A 59 4.78 -0.39 0.48
N VAL A 60 4.52 0.90 0.29
CA VAL A 60 4.14 1.82 1.37
C VAL A 60 2.77 2.38 1.06
N VAL A 61 1.80 2.15 1.94
CA VAL A 61 0.47 2.73 1.86
C VAL A 61 0.41 3.92 2.80
N LEU A 62 0.16 5.10 2.22
CA LEU A 62 0.00 6.34 2.96
C LEU A 62 -1.47 6.56 3.33
N PRO A 63 -1.75 7.13 4.52
CA PRO A 63 -3.09 7.53 4.90
C PRO A 63 -3.60 8.63 3.99
N LEU A 64 -4.93 8.74 3.89
CA LEU A 64 -5.59 9.83 3.18
C LEU A 64 -5.09 11.18 3.74
N ILE A 65 -4.32 11.92 2.96
CA ILE A 65 -3.95 13.29 3.31
C ILE A 65 -5.19 14.14 3.03
N ALA A 66 -6.02 14.33 4.05
CA ALA A 66 -6.97 15.44 4.07
C ALA A 66 -6.14 16.72 4.16
N GLY A 67 -5.69 17.24 3.01
CA GLY A 67 -5.17 18.60 2.92
C GLY A 67 -6.29 19.55 3.30
N GLY A 68 -6.02 20.41 4.30
CA GLY A 68 -6.92 21.50 4.70
C GLY A 68 -7.05 22.57 3.63
#